data_AF-A0A2A6BPL9-F1
#
_entry.id   AF-A0A2A6BPL9-F1
#
_cell.length_a   1.000
_cell.length_b   1.000
_cell.length_c   1.000
_cell.angle_alpha   90.00
_cell.angle_beta   90.00
_cell.angle_gamma   90.00
#
_symmetry.space_group_name_H-M   'P 1'
#
loop_
_entity.id
_entity.type
_entity.pdbx_description
1 polymer ?
#
loop_
_entity_poly.entity_id
_entity_poly.type
_entity_poly.pdbx_seq_one_letter_code
_entity_poly.pdbx_strand_id
1 'polypeptide(L)' 'MFVPMLTNCPHEANFFCAPESDASLATTMIAINGGEVIARGLNGTNCVAALTCNGMKLWQTGSGTIVQSIIC' A
#
# COMPACT_ATOMS: atom_id res chain seq x y z
N MET A 1 -6.30 9.67 -3.81
CA MET A 1 -7.10 8.76 -4.65
C MET A 1 -6.16 7.77 -5.29
N PHE A 2 -6.32 6.47 -5.02
CA PHE A 2 -5.50 5.42 -5.65
C PHE A 2 -5.95 5.20 -7.09
N VAL A 3 -5.00 5.03 -8.01
CA VAL A 3 -5.27 4.75 -9.42
C VAL A 3 -4.76 3.33 -9.73
N PRO A 4 -5.65 2.34 -9.90
CA PRO A 4 -5.25 0.94 -10.08
C PRO A 4 -4.63 0.65 -11.45
N MET A 5 -4.99 1.43 -12.47
CA MET A 5 -4.50 1.34 -13.85
C MET A 5 -3.64 2.55 -14.20
N LEU A 6 -2.40 2.30 -14.58
CA LEU A 6 -1.42 3.36 -14.80
C LEU A 6 -1.30 3.71 -16.29
N THR A 7 -1.17 5.01 -16.58
CA THR A 7 -0.82 5.46 -17.94
C THR A 7 0.67 5.21 -18.23
N ASN A 8 1.52 5.55 -17.26
CA ASN A 8 2.96 5.29 -17.25
C ASN A 8 3.31 4.37 -16.08
N CYS A 9 4.17 3.40 -16.33
CA CYS A 9 4.49 2.31 -15.41
C CYS A 9 5.82 2.62 -14.70
N PRO A 10 5.83 3.26 -13.52
CA PRO A 10 7.06 3.42 -12.76
C PRO A 10 7.53 2.05 -12.29
N HIS A 11 8.84 1.88 -12.10
CA HIS A 11 9.38 0.61 -11.63
C HIS A 11 8.79 0.21 -10.26
N GLU A 12 8.67 1.19 -9.35
CA GLU A 12 8.16 1.02 -8.00
C GLU A 12 7.51 2.31 -7.48
N ALA A 13 6.55 2.19 -6.57
CA ALA A 13 6.07 3.28 -5.72
C ALA A 13 5.85 2.79 -4.28
N ASN A 14 6.12 3.69 -3.33
CA ASN A 14 5.91 3.45 -1.91
C ASN A 14 4.59 4.08 -1.45
N PHE A 15 3.78 3.27 -0.78
CA PHE A 15 2.56 3.68 -0.12
C PHE A 15 2.79 3.75 1.38
N PHE A 16 2.32 4.84 1.99
CA PHE A 16 2.55 5.14 3.40
C PHE A 16 1.22 5.26 4.12
N CYS A 17 1.16 4.61 5.29
CA CYS A 17 0.07 4.73 6.24
C CYS A 17 0.65 5.25 7.55
N ALA A 18 0.24 6.44 7.94
CA ALA A 18 0.67 7.10 9.15
C ALA A 18 -0.41 7.00 10.25
N PRO A 19 -0.02 7.01 11.53
CA PRO A 19 -0.98 7.17 12.61
C PRO A 19 -1.67 8.53 12.53
N GLU A 20 -2.87 8.64 13.12
CA GLU A 20 -3.63 9.89 13.15
C GLU A 20 -2.95 11.02 13.94
N SER A 21 -2.03 10.68 14.85
CA SER A 21 -1.23 11.63 15.63
C SER A 21 0.04 10.98 16.20
N ASP A 22 1.00 11.82 16.58
CA ASP A 22 2.30 11.39 17.14
C ASP A 22 2.21 10.62 18.46
N ALA A 23 1.10 10.76 19.20
CA ALA A 23 0.86 10.06 20.47
C ALA A 23 0.04 8.77 20.30
N SER A 24 -0.46 8.50 19.09
CA SER A 24 -1.24 7.29 18.84
C SER A 24 -0.36 6.06 18.99
N LEU A 25 -0.87 5.07 19.73
CA LEU A 25 -0.25 3.74 19.83
C LEU A 25 -0.97 2.71 18.95
N ALA A 26 -1.93 3.17 18.13
CA ALA A 26 -2.69 2.29 17.25
C ALA A 26 -1.78 1.62 16.22
N THR A 27 -2.14 0.40 15.83
CA THR A 27 -1.52 -0.29 14.71
C THR A 27 -1.97 0.35 13.42
N THR A 28 -1.04 0.78 12.58
CA THR A 28 -1.32 1.18 11.20
C THR A 28 -1.21 -0.02 10.28
N MET A 29 -1.99 -0.04 9.20
CA MET A 29 -1.95 -1.13 8.24
C MET A 29 -2.23 -0.62 6.84
N ILE A 30 -1.57 -1.23 5.85
CA ILE A 30 -1.95 -1.09 4.45
C ILE A 30 -2.64 -2.39 4.06
N ALA A 31 -3.92 -2.28 3.71
CA ALA A 31 -4.71 -3.37 3.18
C ALA A 31 -5.01 -3.15 1.69
N ILE A 32 -5.04 -4.22 0.91
CA ILE A 32 -5.41 -4.21 -0.50
C ILE A 32 -6.68 -5.01 -0.74
N ASN A 33 -7.35 -4.71 -1.84
CA ASN A 33 -8.45 -5.50 -2.40
C ASN A 33 -9.58 -5.81 -1.39
N GLY A 34 -9.80 -4.91 -0.43
CA GLY A 34 -10.86 -5.04 0.57
C GLY A 34 -10.50 -5.82 1.83
N GLY A 35 -9.23 -6.21 2.05
CA GLY A 35 -8.84 -6.76 3.37
C GLY A 35 -7.49 -7.48 3.48
N GLU A 36 -6.77 -7.72 2.38
CA GLU A 36 -5.46 -8.37 2.46
C GLU A 36 -4.41 -7.38 3.00
N VAL A 37 -3.88 -7.63 4.19
CA VAL A 37 -2.88 -6.74 4.81
C VAL A 37 -1.49 -7.05 4.28
N ILE A 38 -0.84 -6.06 3.67
CA ILE A 38 0.50 -6.19 3.06
C ILE A 38 1.59 -5.45 3.82
N ALA A 39 1.22 -4.56 4.76
CA ALA A 39 2.16 -3.93 5.68
C ALA A 39 1.48 -3.59 7.01
N ARG A 40 2.23 -3.62 8.11
CA ARG A 40 1.78 -3.25 9.45
C ARG A 40 2.83 -2.41 10.17
N GLY A 41 2.38 -1.37 10.85
CA GLY A 41 3.20 -0.53 11.73
C GLY A 41 2.63 -0.66 13.14
N LEU A 42 3.46 -1.08 14.09
CA LEU A 42 3.04 -1.31 15.47
C LEU A 42 3.31 -0.08 16.33
N ASN A 43 2.54 0.11 17.40
CA ASN A 43 2.78 1.11 18.43
C ASN A 43 2.96 2.53 17.86
N GLY A 44 2.08 2.97 16.97
CA GLY A 44 2.15 4.33 16.41
C GLY A 44 3.21 4.52 15.34
N THR A 45 3.83 3.45 14.84
CA THR A 45 4.77 3.56 13.71
C THR A 45 4.04 3.61 12.38
N ASN A 46 4.62 4.34 11.43
CA ASN A 46 4.20 4.29 10.03
C ASN A 46 4.37 2.88 9.48
N CYS A 47 3.51 2.49 8.54
CA CYS A 47 3.80 1.36 7.68
C CYS A 47 3.98 1.79 6.22
N VAL A 48 4.80 1.01 5.53
CA VAL A 48 5.23 1.26 4.17
C VAL A 48 5.04 -0.01 3.37
N ALA A 49 4.42 0.10 2.20
CA ALA A 49 4.32 -0.98 1.23
C ALA A 49 4.85 -0.51 -0.12
N ALA A 50 5.80 -1.26 -0.67
CA ALA A 50 6.28 -1.08 -2.03
C ALA A 50 5.38 -1.85 -3.00
N LEU A 51 4.84 -1.17 -4.01
CA LEU A 51 4.15 -1.80 -5.13
C LEU A 51 4.94 -1.55 -6.40
N THR A 52 5.02 -2.57 -7.23
CA THR A 52 5.65 -2.47 -8.56
C THR A 52 4.58 -2.38 -9.62
N CYS A 53 4.91 -1.78 -10.75
CA CYS A 53 4.04 -1.82 -11.90
C CYS A 53 4.43 -2.99 -12.82
N ASN A 54 3.43 -3.76 -13.24
CA ASN A 54 3.64 -4.91 -14.12
C ASN A 54 3.52 -4.56 -15.61
N GLY A 55 3.78 -5.53 -16.49
CA GLY A 55 3.67 -5.35 -17.94
C GLY A 55 2.26 -4.98 -18.46
N MET A 56 1.22 -5.16 -17.64
CA MET A 56 -0.15 -4.76 -17.94
C MET A 56 -0.49 -3.34 -17.42
N LYS A 57 0.50 -2.62 -16.90
CA LYS A 57 0.34 -1.30 -16.27
C LYS A 57 -0.57 -1.32 -15.05
N LEU A 58 -0.53 -2.41 -14.29
CA LEU A 58 -1.25 -2.56 -13.03
C LEU A 58 -0.26 -2.58 -11.88
N TRP A 59 -0.68 -2.05 -10.74
CA TRP A 59 0.06 -2.23 -9.49
C TRP A 59 0.00 -3.69 -9.05
N GLN A 60 1.14 -4.20 -8.60
CA GLN A 60 1.26 -5.52 -8.00
C GLN A 60 2.14 -5.49 -6.74
N THR A 61 1.84 -6.37 -5.80
CA THR A 61 2.71 -6.64 -4.65
C THR A 61 3.98 -7.39 -5.08
N GLY A 62 4.96 -7.51 -4.17
CA GLY A 62 6.13 -8.37 -4.40
C GLY A 62 5.79 -9.86 -4.57
N SER A 63 4.62 -10.30 -4.11
CA SER A 63 4.08 -11.66 -4.34
C SER A 63 3.34 -11.81 -5.68
N GLY A 64 3.15 -10.73 -6.44
CA GLY A 64 2.44 -10.74 -7.72
C GLY A 64 0.94 -10.53 -7.64
N THR A 65 0.39 -10.24 -6.44
CA THR A 65 -1.03 -9.92 -6.29
C THR A 65 -1.35 -8.58 -6.94
N ILE A 66 -2.33 -8.55 -7.85
CA ILE A 66 -2.79 -7.31 -8.49
C ILE A 66 -3.57 -6.46 -7.48
N VAL A 67 -3.24 -5.17 -7.42
CA VAL A 67 -3.83 -4.22 -6.48
C VAL A 67 -4.90 -3.36 -7.16
N GLN A 68 -6.16 -3.57 -6.79
CA GLN A 68 -7.33 -2.86 -7.30
C GLN A 68 -7.75 -1.72 -6.35
N SER A 69 -7.49 -1.86 -5.05
CA SER A 69 -7.73 -0.85 -4.04
C SER A 69 -6.65 -0.90 -2.96
N ILE A 70 -6.41 0.24 -2.32
CA ILE A 70 -5.56 0.39 -1.14
C ILE A 70 -6.39 1.09 -0.07
N ILE A 71 -6.33 0.56 1.15
CA ILE A 71 -6.96 1.12 2.33
C ILE A 71 -5.90 1.30 3.40
N CYS A 72 -5.97 2.51 3.96
CA CYS A 72 -5.50 2.92 5.26
C CYS A 72 -6.78 3.27 6.04
#